data_AF-A0A1B2ECT6-F1
#
_entry.id   AF-A0A1B2ECT6-F1
#
_cell.length_a   1.000
_cell.length_b   1.000
_cell.length_c   1.000
_cell.angle_alpha   90.00
_cell.angle_beta   90.00
_cell.angle_gamma   90.00
#
_symmetry.space_group_name_H-M   'P 1'
#
loop_
_entity.id
_entity.type
_entity.pdbx_description
1 polymer ?
#
loop_
_entity_poly.entity_id
_entity_poly.type
_entity_poly.pdbx_seq_one_letter_code
_entity_poly.pdbx_strand_id
1 'polypeptide(L)'
;MSDEVENETWEPKPGSQASPTQPAIKPLPAEPVQRPASAAPVQQIPAEPTAKAPPIEAVRAPSAATDIQHSPKDLGALFAKRPLVLGESEADYDELLSKVTAAGKPTDAIEALWIKDMVDLVWESQRLRRLKASLLMKAGQQALTNLLAKTKDAGQVNGVRVFSVPELITAYAAGEAAAVAEVETILRRRGLDIDSLMAQALAEKLDDIERIDRLIAGADARRNRALSELERRRDSFARRRRFTAQDVTDVG
;
A
#
# COMPACT_ATOMS: atom_id res chain seq x y z
N MET A 1 27.56 -53.15 -18.99
CA MET A 1 26.26 -53.17 -19.69
C MET A 1 25.72 -51.78 -19.56
N SER A 2 25.89 -51.03 -20.64
CA SER A 2 25.46 -49.64 -20.79
C SER A 2 24.05 -49.72 -21.34
N ASP A 3 23.06 -49.18 -20.64
CA ASP A 3 21.72 -49.05 -21.18
C ASP A 3 21.48 -47.60 -21.58
N GLU A 4 21.30 -47.45 -22.89
CA GLU A 4 20.99 -46.25 -23.63
C GLU A 4 19.56 -45.76 -23.33
N VAL A 5 19.51 -44.46 -23.03
CA VAL A 5 18.54 -43.45 -23.49
C VAL A 5 17.36 -43.96 -24.32
N GLU A 6 16.14 -43.89 -23.76
CA GLU A 6 14.93 -43.58 -24.53
C GLU A 6 14.40 -42.21 -24.09
N ASN A 7 14.68 -41.23 -24.93
CA ASN A 7 14.16 -39.87 -24.85
C ASN A 7 12.81 -39.87 -25.58
N GLU A 8 11.70 -40.01 -24.86
CA GLU A 8 10.37 -39.88 -25.45
C GLU A 8 10.07 -38.41 -25.74
N THR A 9 10.24 -38.07 -27.02
CA THR A 9 9.88 -36.80 -27.63
C THR A 9 8.36 -36.60 -27.58
N TRP A 10 7.88 -35.71 -26.72
CA TRP A 10 6.49 -35.29 -26.66
C TRP A 10 6.12 -34.38 -27.84
N GLU A 11 5.34 -34.89 -28.79
CA GLU A 11 4.68 -34.07 -29.84
C GLU A 11 3.21 -33.79 -29.47
N PRO A 12 2.77 -32.51 -29.40
CA PRO A 12 1.37 -32.19 -29.13
C PRO A 12 0.49 -32.34 -30.38
N LYS A 13 -0.59 -33.12 -30.26
CA LYS A 13 -1.64 -33.25 -31.30
C LYS A 13 -2.37 -31.92 -31.54
N PRO A 14 -2.67 -31.54 -32.80
CA PRO A 14 -3.42 -30.34 -33.09
C PRO A 14 -4.93 -30.58 -33.04
N GLY A 15 -5.66 -29.66 -32.40
CA GLY A 15 -7.09 -29.49 -32.63
C GLY A 15 -7.98 -29.57 -31.38
N SER A 16 -8.22 -28.43 -30.76
CA SER A 16 -9.56 -27.98 -30.33
C SER A 16 -9.45 -26.58 -29.74
N GLN A 17 -9.45 -25.55 -30.59
CA GLN A 17 -9.68 -24.19 -30.14
C GLN A 17 -11.16 -24.06 -29.76
N ALA A 18 -11.46 -24.17 -28.48
CA ALA A 18 -12.71 -23.68 -27.91
C ALA A 18 -12.40 -22.36 -27.19
N SER A 19 -12.69 -21.24 -27.84
CA SER A 19 -12.66 -19.92 -27.22
C SER A 19 -13.64 -19.88 -26.03
N PRO A 20 -13.24 -19.40 -24.84
CA PRO A 20 -14.19 -19.19 -23.77
C PRO A 20 -15.09 -17.99 -24.14
N THR A 21 -16.37 -18.29 -24.38
CA THR A 21 -17.43 -17.30 -24.57
C THR A 21 -17.48 -16.36 -23.38
N GLN A 22 -17.13 -15.09 -23.59
CA GLN A 22 -17.33 -14.03 -22.60
C GLN A 22 -18.82 -13.94 -22.23
N PRO A 23 -19.20 -13.80 -20.95
CA PRO A 23 -20.57 -13.49 -20.59
C PRO A 23 -20.93 -12.10 -21.12
N ALA A 24 -22.05 -12.02 -21.85
CA ALA A 24 -22.55 -10.78 -22.43
C ALA A 24 -22.84 -9.74 -21.33
N ILE A 25 -22.04 -8.68 -21.27
CA ILE A 25 -22.33 -7.49 -20.48
C ILE A 25 -23.47 -6.76 -21.18
N LYS A 26 -24.63 -6.68 -20.51
CA LYS A 26 -25.77 -5.89 -20.97
C LYS A 26 -25.35 -4.41 -20.97
N PRO A 27 -25.41 -3.68 -22.11
CA PRO A 27 -25.02 -2.28 -22.12
C PRO A 27 -26.00 -1.46 -21.28
N LEU A 28 -25.45 -0.57 -20.44
CA LEU A 28 -26.19 0.45 -19.72
C LEU A 28 -26.87 1.39 -20.73
N PRO A 29 -28.14 1.81 -20.53
CA PRO A 29 -28.75 2.80 -21.41
C PRO A 29 -27.97 4.13 -21.35
N ALA A 30 -27.57 4.63 -22.51
CA ALA A 30 -26.96 5.95 -22.65
C ALA A 30 -28.04 7.02 -22.49
N GLU A 31 -28.02 7.76 -21.38
CA GLU A 31 -28.73 9.04 -21.31
C GLU A 31 -28.04 10.06 -22.24
N PRO A 32 -28.79 10.83 -23.03
CA PRO A 32 -28.22 11.83 -23.91
C PRO A 32 -27.65 13.00 -23.10
N VAL A 33 -26.33 13.14 -23.11
CA VAL A 33 -25.64 14.34 -22.61
C VAL A 33 -26.06 15.51 -23.49
N GLN A 34 -26.91 16.39 -22.96
CA GLN A 34 -27.22 17.67 -23.59
C GLN A 34 -25.96 18.55 -23.57
N ARG A 35 -25.43 18.86 -24.76
CA ARG A 35 -24.43 19.92 -24.92
C ARG A 35 -25.14 21.26 -24.73
N PRO A 36 -24.65 22.19 -23.90
CA PRO A 36 -25.16 23.55 -23.94
C PRO A 36 -24.82 24.16 -25.30
N ALA A 37 -25.85 24.67 -25.96
CA ALA A 37 -25.76 25.33 -27.24
C ALA A 37 -25.05 26.69 -27.11
N SER A 38 -24.34 27.01 -28.19
CA SER A 38 -23.66 28.26 -28.53
C SER A 38 -24.28 29.54 -27.97
N ALA A 39 -23.41 30.42 -27.47
CA ALA A 39 -23.72 31.78 -27.05
C ALA A 39 -24.41 32.61 -28.15
N ALA A 40 -25.43 33.37 -27.74
CA ALA A 40 -26.08 34.44 -28.49
C ALA A 40 -25.68 35.81 -27.90
N PRO A 41 -25.83 36.93 -28.63
CA PRO A 41 -24.94 38.09 -28.53
C PRO A 41 -25.25 39.03 -27.36
N VAL A 42 -24.19 39.67 -26.87
CA VAL A 42 -24.18 40.70 -25.83
C VAL A 42 -25.07 41.88 -26.24
N GLN A 43 -26.12 42.15 -25.46
CA GLN A 43 -26.88 43.39 -25.56
C GLN A 43 -26.12 44.53 -24.87
N GLN A 44 -25.95 45.64 -25.58
CA GLN A 44 -25.32 46.87 -25.09
C GLN A 44 -26.14 47.49 -23.95
N ILE A 45 -25.48 47.79 -22.84
CA ILE A 45 -26.02 48.59 -21.74
C ILE A 45 -25.87 50.08 -22.12
N PRO A 46 -26.90 50.94 -21.94
CA PRO A 46 -26.79 52.37 -22.19
C PRO A 46 -25.86 53.06 -21.17
N ALA A 47 -25.04 53.99 -21.64
CA ALA A 47 -24.13 54.78 -20.80
C ALA A 47 -24.88 55.89 -20.03
N GLU A 48 -24.66 55.95 -18.72
CA GLU A 48 -25.01 57.10 -17.87
C GLU A 48 -23.80 58.03 -17.65
N PRO A 49 -24.02 59.34 -17.40
CA PRO A 49 -22.99 60.36 -17.56
C PRO A 49 -22.08 60.54 -16.34
N THR A 50 -20.83 60.84 -16.66
CA THR A 50 -19.67 61.06 -15.80
C THR A 50 -19.86 62.08 -14.66
N ALA A 51 -19.64 61.65 -13.42
CA ALA A 51 -19.30 62.52 -12.30
C ALA A 51 -17.78 62.43 -11.98
N LYS A 52 -17.11 63.58 -11.91
CA LYS A 52 -15.66 63.74 -11.65
C LYS A 52 -15.28 63.22 -10.25
N ALA A 53 -14.26 62.36 -10.18
CA ALA A 53 -13.55 62.01 -8.94
C ALA A 53 -12.36 62.95 -8.67
N PRO A 54 -11.99 63.22 -7.40
CA PRO A 54 -10.84 64.07 -7.04
C PRO A 54 -9.50 63.30 -7.14
N PRO A 55 -8.34 63.97 -7.04
CA PRO A 55 -7.03 63.36 -7.35
C PRO A 55 -6.60 62.35 -6.28
N ILE A 56 -6.14 61.19 -6.73
CA ILE A 56 -5.54 60.14 -5.89
C ILE A 56 -4.13 60.60 -5.49
N GLU A 57 -3.93 60.85 -4.18
CA GLU A 57 -2.61 61.03 -3.58
C GLU A 57 -1.74 59.78 -3.80
N ALA A 58 -0.46 60.01 -4.09
CA ALA A 58 0.52 59.00 -4.42
C ALA A 58 0.61 57.89 -3.36
N VAL A 59 0.11 56.71 -3.70
CA VAL A 59 0.35 55.48 -2.93
C VAL A 59 1.83 55.12 -3.08
N ARG A 60 2.56 55.34 -1.99
CA ARG A 60 3.94 54.92 -1.74
C ARG A 60 4.16 53.48 -2.24
N ALA A 61 5.22 53.28 -3.03
CA ALA A 61 5.64 51.98 -3.55
C ALA A 61 5.76 50.93 -2.42
N PRO A 62 5.36 49.66 -2.64
CA PRO A 62 5.56 48.63 -1.64
C PRO A 62 7.05 48.37 -1.46
N SER A 63 7.49 48.54 -0.23
CA SER A 63 8.82 48.22 0.27
C SER A 63 9.20 46.79 -0.09
N ALA A 64 10.47 46.60 -0.44
CA ALA A 64 11.12 45.35 -0.81
C ALA A 64 10.54 44.13 -0.12
N ALA A 65 10.22 43.11 -0.93
CA ALA A 65 9.75 41.80 -0.50
C ALA A 65 10.59 41.29 0.67
N THR A 66 9.98 41.26 1.85
CA THR A 66 10.54 40.57 3.01
C THR A 66 10.68 39.12 2.61
N ASP A 67 11.93 38.69 2.46
CA ASP A 67 12.32 37.32 2.19
C ASP A 67 11.77 36.45 3.34
N ILE A 68 10.62 35.80 3.13
CA ILE A 68 9.98 35.01 4.17
C ILE A 68 10.77 33.71 4.30
N GLN A 69 11.83 33.75 5.08
CA GLN A 69 12.57 32.57 5.51
C GLN A 69 11.69 31.74 6.46
N HIS A 70 10.78 30.94 5.90
CA HIS A 70 10.03 29.94 6.64
C HIS A 70 10.94 28.76 6.97
N SER A 71 11.64 28.85 8.10
CA SER A 71 12.31 27.69 8.68
C SER A 71 11.24 26.65 9.10
N PRO A 72 11.38 25.36 8.76
CA PRO A 72 10.35 24.32 8.99
C PRO A 72 10.17 23.91 10.47
N LYS A 73 10.48 24.79 11.42
CA LYS A 73 10.48 24.49 12.86
C LYS A 73 9.09 24.35 13.49
N ASP A 74 8.00 24.66 12.76
CA ASP A 74 6.64 24.68 13.32
C ASP A 74 5.69 23.60 12.78
N LEU A 75 6.25 22.53 12.20
CA LEU A 75 5.46 21.40 11.68
C LEU A 75 5.06 20.39 12.76
N GLY A 76 5.43 20.63 14.02
CA GLY A 76 5.20 19.72 15.14
C GLY A 76 3.73 19.35 15.32
N ALA A 77 2.81 20.29 15.12
CA ALA A 77 1.37 20.03 15.21
C ALA A 77 0.84 19.12 14.07
N LEU A 78 1.38 19.27 12.85
CA LEU A 78 1.03 18.43 11.71
C LEU A 78 1.52 16.97 11.87
N PHE A 79 2.65 16.79 12.56
CA PHE A 79 3.24 15.47 12.79
C PHE A 79 2.81 14.81 14.11
N ALA A 80 2.07 15.52 14.97
CA ALA A 80 1.56 14.99 16.22
C ALA A 80 0.53 13.87 16.03
N LYS A 81 -0.19 13.83 14.89
CA LYS A 81 -1.17 12.78 14.62
C LYS A 81 -0.51 11.55 14.01
N ARG A 82 -0.39 10.50 14.81
CA ARG A 82 0.08 9.18 14.40
C ARG A 82 -1.09 8.36 13.85
N PRO A 83 -0.98 7.72 12.67
CA PRO A 83 -2.06 6.95 12.09
C PRO A 83 -2.20 5.55 12.72
N LEU A 84 -2.09 5.41 14.05
CA LEU A 84 -1.98 4.12 14.73
C LEU A 84 -3.32 3.39 14.87
N VAL A 85 -3.25 2.06 14.94
CA VAL A 85 -4.36 1.19 15.35
C VAL A 85 -4.02 0.45 16.65
N LEU A 86 -5.00 -0.27 17.20
CA LEU A 86 -4.83 -1.04 18.43
C LEU A 86 -3.64 -2.01 18.33
N GLY A 87 -2.78 -2.00 19.34
CA GLY A 87 -1.61 -2.88 19.44
C GLY A 87 -0.35 -2.36 18.75
N GLU A 88 -0.38 -1.16 18.16
CA GLU A 88 0.81 -0.54 17.57
C GLU A 88 1.54 0.38 18.56
N SER A 89 2.88 0.43 18.44
CA SER A 89 3.76 1.20 19.32
C SER A 89 3.92 2.64 18.80
N GLU A 90 3.60 3.61 19.67
CA GLU A 90 3.91 5.02 19.42
C GLU A 90 5.42 5.25 19.30
N ALA A 91 6.21 4.58 20.13
CA ALA A 91 7.66 4.71 20.15
C ALA A 91 8.30 4.24 18.83
N ASP A 92 7.84 3.12 18.28
CA ASP A 92 8.37 2.55 17.03
C ASP A 92 8.04 3.47 15.84
N TYR A 93 6.83 4.04 15.83
CA TYR A 93 6.43 5.01 14.82
C TYR A 93 7.26 6.29 14.93
N ASP A 94 7.47 6.81 16.14
CA ASP A 94 8.27 8.02 16.38
C ASP A 94 9.74 7.81 16.02
N GLU A 95 10.28 6.62 16.29
CA GLU A 95 11.64 6.25 15.89
C GLU A 95 11.78 6.23 14.36
N LEU A 96 10.80 5.66 13.64
CA LEU A 96 10.77 5.69 12.18
C LEU A 96 10.70 7.13 11.66
N LEU A 97 9.76 7.93 12.18
CA LEU A 97 9.60 9.33 11.80
C LEU A 97 10.88 10.13 12.02
N SER A 98 11.52 9.95 13.18
CA SER A 98 12.80 10.59 13.53
C SER A 98 13.91 10.20 12.55
N LYS A 99 14.10 8.91 12.29
CA LYS A 99 15.14 8.42 11.36
C LYS A 99 14.95 8.92 9.94
N VAL A 100 13.72 8.86 9.41
CA VAL A 100 13.42 9.32 8.05
C VAL A 100 13.55 10.84 7.95
N THR A 101 13.11 11.60 8.96
CA THR A 101 13.27 13.06 8.99
C THR A 101 14.73 13.47 9.06
N ALA A 102 15.53 12.79 9.89
CA ALA A 102 16.97 13.03 10.02
C ALA A 102 17.73 12.73 8.72
N ALA A 103 17.35 11.65 8.01
CA ALA A 103 17.91 11.30 6.71
C ALA A 103 17.47 12.28 5.61
N GLY A 104 16.19 12.65 5.61
CA GLY A 104 15.59 13.50 4.60
C GLY A 104 16.04 14.96 4.68
N LYS A 105 16.28 15.50 5.89
CA LYS A 105 16.66 16.90 6.14
C LYS A 105 15.80 17.89 5.35
N PRO A 106 14.47 17.94 5.60
CA PRO A 106 13.60 18.81 4.84
C PRO A 106 14.01 20.27 5.01
N THR A 107 14.12 21.01 3.89
CA THR A 107 14.49 22.43 3.92
C THR A 107 13.29 23.36 4.06
N ASP A 108 12.09 22.86 3.73
CA ASP A 108 10.84 23.60 3.77
C ASP A 108 9.66 22.71 4.17
N ALA A 109 8.49 23.33 4.33
CA ALA A 109 7.27 22.66 4.74
C ALA A 109 6.77 21.61 3.72
N ILE A 110 7.02 21.82 2.43
CA ILE A 110 6.58 20.88 1.38
C ILE A 110 7.42 19.60 1.44
N GLU A 111 8.74 19.73 1.58
CA GLU A 111 9.61 18.56 1.76
C GLU A 111 9.26 17.77 3.02
N ALA A 112 8.92 18.48 4.10
CA ALA A 112 8.55 17.83 5.36
C ALA A 112 7.20 17.09 5.27
N LEU A 113 6.23 17.62 4.53
CA LEU A 113 4.97 16.92 4.24
C LEU A 113 5.22 15.62 3.47
N TRP A 114 6.06 15.64 2.43
CA TRP A 114 6.41 14.43 1.69
C TRP A 114 7.15 13.40 2.55
N ILE A 115 8.04 13.84 3.44
CA ILE A 115 8.70 12.95 4.40
C ILE A 115 7.68 12.28 5.32
N LYS A 116 6.71 13.03 5.84
CA LYS A 116 5.63 12.46 6.67
C LYS A 116 4.77 11.48 5.91
N ASP A 117 4.37 11.82 4.68
CA ASP A 117 3.60 10.92 3.82
C ASP A 117 4.38 9.61 3.60
N MET A 118 5.69 9.69 3.34
CA MET A 118 6.53 8.50 3.21
C MET A 118 6.54 7.65 4.48
N VAL A 119 6.66 8.26 5.66
CA VAL A 119 6.62 7.55 6.95
C VAL A 119 5.27 6.86 7.15
N ASP A 120 4.16 7.57 6.90
CA ASP A 120 2.81 7.02 7.02
C ASP A 120 2.59 5.84 6.06
N LEU A 121 3.06 5.96 4.81
CA LEU A 121 2.93 4.92 3.81
C LEU A 121 3.79 3.69 4.12
N VAL A 122 5.00 3.89 4.67
CA VAL A 122 5.82 2.79 5.20
C VAL A 122 5.08 2.10 6.34
N TRP A 123 4.50 2.87 7.26
CA TRP A 123 3.78 2.32 8.40
C TRP A 123 2.54 1.53 7.98
N GLU A 124 1.72 2.09 7.09
CA GLU A 124 0.53 1.43 6.50
C GLU A 124 0.93 0.12 5.80
N SER A 125 1.97 0.17 4.96
CA SER A 125 2.48 -0.99 4.21
C SER A 125 2.97 -2.10 5.15
N GLN A 126 3.66 -1.77 6.25
CA GLN A 126 4.06 -2.75 7.26
C GLN A 126 2.86 -3.32 8.04
N ARG A 127 1.90 -2.48 8.42
CA ARG A 127 0.65 -2.93 9.06
C ARG A 127 -0.08 -3.94 8.18
N LEU A 128 -0.26 -3.63 6.90
CA LEU A 128 -0.95 -4.51 5.97
C LEU A 128 -0.22 -5.85 5.80
N ARG A 129 1.12 -5.86 5.77
CA ARG A 129 1.90 -7.11 5.77
C ARG A 129 1.68 -7.94 7.03
N ARG A 130 1.66 -7.33 8.22
CA ARG A 130 1.34 -8.01 9.48
C ARG A 130 -0.09 -8.58 9.47
N LEU A 131 -1.07 -7.79 9.03
CA LEU A 131 -2.46 -8.24 8.92
C LEU A 131 -2.63 -9.39 7.92
N LYS A 132 -1.92 -9.35 6.79
CA LYS A 132 -1.89 -10.44 5.80
C LYS A 132 -1.38 -11.73 6.43
N ALA A 133 -0.25 -11.67 7.15
CA ALA A 133 0.32 -12.83 7.83
C ALA A 133 -0.67 -13.39 8.88
N SER A 134 -1.25 -12.53 9.71
CA SER A 134 -2.23 -12.95 10.73
C SER A 134 -3.50 -13.56 10.12
N LEU A 135 -3.98 -13.03 8.99
CA LEU A 135 -5.13 -13.59 8.28
C LEU A 135 -4.83 -15.02 7.79
N LEU A 136 -3.67 -15.22 7.17
CA LEU A 136 -3.25 -16.53 6.68
C LEU A 136 -3.02 -17.53 7.83
N MET A 137 -2.37 -17.10 8.91
CA MET A 137 -2.19 -17.94 10.11
C MET A 137 -3.53 -18.37 10.72
N LYS A 138 -4.49 -17.44 10.84
CA LYS A 138 -5.83 -17.74 11.35
C LYS A 138 -6.58 -18.71 10.43
N ALA A 139 -6.47 -18.54 9.12
CA ALA A 139 -7.05 -19.47 8.15
C ALA A 139 -6.41 -20.87 8.27
N GLY A 140 -5.09 -20.96 8.44
CA GLY A 140 -4.39 -22.22 8.68
C GLY A 140 -4.85 -22.92 9.97
N GLN A 141 -5.00 -22.18 11.07
CA GLN A 141 -5.56 -22.72 12.32
C GLN A 141 -7.00 -23.22 12.15
N GLN A 142 -7.84 -22.50 11.40
CA GLN A 142 -9.20 -22.94 11.10
C GLN A 142 -9.22 -24.21 10.26
N ALA A 143 -8.37 -24.31 9.24
CA ALA A 143 -8.22 -25.50 8.41
C ALA A 143 -7.78 -26.70 9.27
N LEU A 144 -6.80 -26.51 10.16
CA LEU A 144 -6.36 -27.54 11.10
C LEU A 144 -7.50 -27.98 12.02
N THR A 145 -8.22 -27.03 12.59
CA THR A 145 -9.37 -27.29 13.48
C THR A 145 -10.42 -28.15 12.79
N ASN A 146 -10.77 -27.80 11.56
CA ASN A 146 -11.75 -28.52 10.75
C ASN A 146 -11.27 -29.95 10.42
N LEU A 147 -9.98 -30.13 10.16
CA LEU A 147 -9.38 -31.43 9.89
C LEU A 147 -9.37 -32.31 11.13
N LEU A 148 -8.93 -31.78 12.27
CA LEU A 148 -8.87 -32.51 13.54
C LEU A 148 -10.27 -32.87 14.04
N ALA A 149 -11.26 -31.98 13.92
CA ALA A 149 -12.65 -32.28 14.27
C ALA A 149 -13.24 -33.44 13.45
N LYS A 150 -12.75 -33.66 12.21
CA LYS A 150 -13.14 -34.77 11.33
C LYS A 150 -12.25 -36.01 11.50
N THR A 151 -11.39 -36.05 12.53
CA THR A 151 -10.45 -37.14 12.80
C THR A 151 -10.85 -37.83 14.10
N LYS A 152 -11.33 -39.09 14.03
CA LYS A 152 -11.91 -39.81 15.19
C LYS A 152 -10.92 -40.03 16.32
N ASP A 153 -9.66 -40.25 15.96
CA ASP A 153 -8.54 -40.54 16.85
C ASP A 153 -7.69 -39.30 17.15
N ALA A 154 -8.14 -38.09 16.78
CA ALA A 154 -7.38 -36.88 17.10
C ALA A 154 -7.18 -36.74 18.61
N GLY A 155 -5.92 -36.47 18.99
CA GLY A 155 -5.51 -36.32 20.37
C GLY A 155 -5.29 -37.66 21.08
N GLN A 156 -5.19 -38.77 20.34
CA GLN A 156 -4.85 -40.08 20.89
C GLN A 156 -3.39 -40.43 20.62
N VAL A 157 -2.61 -40.61 21.68
CA VAL A 157 -1.26 -41.16 21.58
C VAL A 157 -1.33 -42.64 21.95
N ASN A 158 -0.96 -43.52 21.02
CA ASN A 158 -1.05 -44.99 21.18
C ASN A 158 -2.44 -45.48 21.62
N GLY A 159 -3.51 -44.86 21.10
CA GLY A 159 -4.90 -45.22 21.40
C GLY A 159 -5.44 -44.69 22.74
N VAL A 160 -4.61 -44.00 23.54
CA VAL A 160 -5.02 -43.32 24.77
C VAL A 160 -5.25 -41.84 24.47
N ARG A 161 -6.39 -41.29 24.86
CA ARG A 161 -6.67 -39.86 24.65
C ARG A 161 -5.84 -39.01 25.62
N VAL A 162 -4.93 -38.23 25.06
CA VAL A 162 -4.03 -37.32 25.77
C VAL A 162 -4.50 -35.87 25.63
N PHE A 163 -5.11 -35.53 24.48
CA PHE A 163 -5.64 -34.20 24.21
C PHE A 163 -7.11 -34.28 23.77
N SER A 164 -7.90 -33.30 24.19
CA SER A 164 -9.06 -32.88 23.40
C SER A 164 -8.60 -32.13 22.15
N VAL A 165 -9.48 -31.98 21.15
CA VAL A 165 -9.13 -31.22 19.92
C VAL A 165 -8.73 -29.77 20.21
N PRO A 166 -9.46 -29.00 21.06
CA PRO A 166 -9.04 -27.65 21.42
C PRO A 166 -7.68 -27.58 22.12
N GLU A 167 -7.40 -28.53 23.02
CA GLU A 167 -6.09 -28.62 23.69
C GLU A 167 -4.98 -28.95 22.70
N LEU A 168 -5.22 -29.89 21.76
CA LEU A 168 -4.25 -30.26 20.74
C LEU A 168 -3.90 -29.07 19.85
N ILE A 169 -4.89 -28.27 19.44
CA ILE A 169 -4.67 -27.05 18.64
C ILE A 169 -3.84 -26.03 19.42
N THR A 170 -4.16 -25.83 20.70
CA THR A 170 -3.46 -24.86 21.56
C THR A 170 -2.00 -25.29 21.81
N ALA A 171 -1.78 -26.55 22.16
CA ALA A 171 -0.46 -27.13 22.38
C ALA A 171 0.38 -27.14 21.08
N TYR A 172 -0.26 -27.43 19.94
CA TYR A 172 0.38 -27.36 18.62
C TYR A 172 0.83 -25.93 18.30
N ALA A 173 -0.02 -24.93 18.54
CA ALA A 173 0.33 -23.53 18.32
C ALA A 173 1.46 -23.02 19.25
N ALA A 174 1.58 -23.61 20.44
CA ALA A 174 2.69 -23.36 21.37
C ALA A 174 3.99 -24.10 20.99
N GLY A 175 3.95 -25.00 19.99
CA GLY A 175 5.10 -25.78 19.55
C GLY A 175 5.44 -26.95 20.48
N GLU A 176 4.48 -27.44 21.26
CA GLU A 176 4.70 -28.59 22.15
C GLU A 176 5.02 -29.85 21.34
N ALA A 177 6.16 -30.48 21.62
CA ALA A 177 6.69 -31.59 20.81
C ALA A 177 5.70 -32.75 20.61
N ALA A 178 4.96 -33.13 21.65
CA ALA A 178 3.96 -34.20 21.56
C ALA A 178 2.77 -33.82 20.68
N ALA A 179 2.30 -32.56 20.77
CA ALA A 179 1.21 -32.06 19.93
C ALA A 179 1.64 -31.91 18.47
N VAL A 180 2.86 -31.43 18.23
CA VAL A 180 3.46 -31.34 16.88
C VAL A 180 3.57 -32.73 16.25
N ALA A 181 4.11 -33.71 16.97
CA ALA A 181 4.25 -35.08 16.46
C ALA A 181 2.89 -35.73 16.15
N GLU A 182 1.88 -35.52 16.99
CA GLU A 182 0.52 -36.01 16.76
C GLU A 182 -0.12 -35.37 15.53
N VAL A 183 -0.07 -34.04 15.40
CA VAL A 183 -0.62 -33.32 14.24
C VAL A 183 0.07 -33.76 12.95
N GLU A 184 1.41 -33.85 12.93
CA GLU A 184 2.14 -34.35 11.77
C GLU A 184 1.74 -35.77 11.40
N THR A 185 1.57 -36.65 12.39
CA THR A 185 1.13 -38.04 12.16
C THR A 185 -0.26 -38.07 11.55
N ILE A 186 -1.20 -37.26 12.05
CA ILE A 186 -2.56 -37.15 11.51
C ILE A 186 -2.52 -36.67 10.06
N LEU A 187 -1.72 -35.64 9.76
CA LEU A 187 -1.59 -35.09 8.42
C LEU A 187 -1.00 -36.12 7.44
N ARG A 188 0.12 -36.76 7.81
CA ARG A 188 0.80 -37.75 6.96
C ARG A 188 -0.09 -38.95 6.61
N ARG A 189 -0.90 -39.45 7.57
CA ARG A 189 -1.86 -40.54 7.30
C ARG A 189 -2.93 -40.16 6.27
N ARG A 190 -3.17 -38.86 6.08
CA ARG A 190 -4.10 -38.33 5.08
C ARG A 190 -3.40 -37.89 3.79
N GLY A 191 -2.09 -38.12 3.66
CA GLY A 191 -1.30 -37.65 2.52
C GLY A 191 -1.13 -36.13 2.49
N LEU A 192 -1.23 -35.48 3.66
CA LEU A 192 -1.10 -34.03 3.81
C LEU A 192 0.14 -33.70 4.63
N ASP A 193 0.60 -32.47 4.46
CA ASP A 193 1.59 -31.82 5.29
C ASP A 193 1.10 -30.40 5.67
N ILE A 194 1.95 -29.66 6.38
CA ILE A 194 1.64 -28.28 6.76
C ILE A 194 1.52 -27.38 5.53
N ASP A 195 2.34 -27.59 4.50
CA ASP A 195 2.30 -26.78 3.29
C ASP A 195 0.98 -26.97 2.53
N SER A 196 0.48 -28.20 2.43
CA SER A 196 -0.83 -28.52 1.85
C SER A 196 -1.97 -27.84 2.61
N LEU A 197 -1.88 -27.83 3.95
CA LEU A 197 -2.86 -27.16 4.80
C LEU A 197 -2.82 -25.64 4.61
N MET A 198 -1.62 -25.05 4.56
CA MET A 198 -1.44 -23.62 4.34
C MET A 198 -1.83 -23.19 2.92
N ALA A 199 -1.61 -24.05 1.92
CA ALA A 199 -2.09 -23.84 0.56
C ALA A 199 -3.63 -23.82 0.50
N GLN A 200 -4.29 -24.73 1.22
CA GLN A 200 -5.75 -24.71 1.33
C GLN A 200 -6.26 -23.44 2.02
N ALA A 201 -5.61 -23.03 3.11
CA ALA A 201 -5.93 -21.80 3.82
C ALA A 201 -5.74 -20.55 2.93
N LEU A 202 -4.66 -20.51 2.14
CA LEU A 202 -4.42 -19.47 1.15
C LEU A 202 -5.49 -19.48 0.06
N ALA A 203 -5.86 -20.64 -0.48
CA ALA A 203 -6.90 -20.74 -1.50
C ALA A 203 -8.25 -20.21 -1.00
N GLU A 204 -8.60 -20.46 0.27
CA GLU A 204 -9.81 -19.91 0.89
C GLU A 204 -9.76 -18.38 1.06
N LYS A 205 -8.57 -17.82 1.30
CA LYS A 205 -8.36 -16.39 1.55
C LYS A 205 -7.76 -15.63 0.37
N LEU A 206 -7.75 -16.23 -0.82
CA LEU A 206 -7.02 -15.70 -1.96
C LEU A 206 -7.49 -14.29 -2.32
N ASP A 207 -8.80 -14.08 -2.41
CA ASP A 207 -9.40 -12.78 -2.74
C ASP A 207 -9.07 -11.70 -1.70
N ASP A 208 -9.11 -12.04 -0.42
CA ASP A 208 -8.79 -11.12 0.68
C ASP A 208 -7.30 -10.75 0.66
N ILE A 209 -6.44 -11.75 0.46
CA ILE A 209 -4.98 -11.59 0.39
C ILE A 209 -4.59 -10.75 -0.82
N GLU A 210 -5.18 -11.00 -1.99
CA GLU A 210 -4.94 -10.22 -3.21
C GLU A 210 -5.36 -8.75 -3.03
N ARG A 211 -6.50 -8.50 -2.36
CA ARG A 211 -6.93 -7.13 -2.01
C ARG A 211 -5.93 -6.45 -1.09
N ILE A 212 -5.42 -7.14 -0.07
CA ILE A 212 -4.40 -6.59 0.83
C ILE A 212 -3.10 -6.31 0.06
N ASP A 213 -2.69 -7.20 -0.84
CA ASP A 213 -1.50 -6.99 -1.67
C ASP A 213 -1.65 -5.79 -2.63
N ARG A 214 -2.85 -5.56 -3.17
CA ARG A 214 -3.15 -4.34 -3.92
C ARG A 214 -3.05 -3.08 -3.06
N LEU A 215 -3.50 -3.11 -1.81
CA LEU A 215 -3.35 -1.99 -0.88
C LEU A 215 -1.88 -1.73 -0.54
N ILE A 216 -1.09 -2.79 -0.31
CA ILE A 216 0.36 -2.69 -0.09
C ILE A 216 1.05 -2.06 -1.31
N ALA A 217 0.77 -2.57 -2.50
CA ALA A 217 1.33 -2.06 -3.75
C ALA A 217 0.96 -0.57 -3.96
N GLY A 218 -0.28 -0.19 -3.64
CA GLY A 218 -0.74 1.19 -3.69
C GLY A 218 -0.02 2.11 -2.68
N ALA A 219 0.25 1.63 -1.47
CA ALA A 219 1.03 2.37 -0.48
C ALA A 219 2.50 2.55 -0.93
N ASP A 220 3.12 1.47 -1.41
CA ASP A 220 4.51 1.47 -1.87
C ASP A 220 4.69 2.36 -3.12
N ALA A 221 3.73 2.33 -4.06
CA ALA A 221 3.75 3.19 -5.25
C ALA A 221 3.65 4.68 -4.89
N ARG A 222 2.75 5.04 -3.97
CA ARG A 222 2.62 6.42 -3.46
C ARG A 222 3.90 6.89 -2.78
N ARG A 223 4.55 6.03 -1.99
CA ARG A 223 5.81 6.34 -1.31
C ARG A 223 6.92 6.60 -2.32
N ASN A 224 7.07 5.71 -3.31
CA ASN A 224 8.09 5.87 -4.35
C ASN A 224 7.86 7.16 -5.14
N ARG A 225 6.61 7.51 -5.43
CA ARG A 225 6.26 8.78 -6.08
C ARG A 225 6.64 10.00 -5.22
N ALA A 226 6.34 9.98 -3.93
CA ALA A 226 6.71 11.06 -3.01
C ALA A 226 8.24 11.28 -2.97
N LEU A 227 9.02 10.18 -2.93
CA LEU A 227 10.47 10.24 -2.98
C LEU A 227 10.97 10.85 -4.31
N SER A 228 10.44 10.41 -5.45
CA SER A 228 10.83 10.96 -6.76
C SER A 228 10.49 12.44 -6.91
N GLU A 229 9.34 12.90 -6.39
CA GLU A 229 8.99 14.33 -6.43
C GLU A 229 9.90 15.16 -5.51
N LEU A 230 10.30 14.63 -4.35
CA LEU A 230 11.28 15.26 -3.47
C LEU A 230 12.63 15.43 -4.17
N GLU A 231 13.15 14.36 -4.77
CA GLU A 231 14.41 14.39 -5.52
C GLU A 231 14.35 15.37 -6.69
N ARG A 232 13.28 15.32 -7.48
CA ARG A 232 13.06 16.22 -8.62
C ARG A 232 12.98 17.69 -8.19
N ARG A 233 12.32 17.99 -7.07
CA ARG A 233 12.25 19.34 -6.50
C ARG A 233 13.65 19.84 -6.16
N ARG A 234 14.44 19.03 -5.46
CA ARG A 234 15.81 19.37 -5.04
C ARG A 234 16.73 19.62 -6.23
N ASP A 235 16.67 18.76 -7.23
CA ASP A 235 17.39 18.91 -8.49
C ASP A 235 17.05 20.24 -9.20
N SER A 236 15.77 20.59 -9.24
CA SER A 236 15.30 21.82 -9.87
C SER A 236 15.78 23.07 -9.12
N PHE A 237 15.87 23.02 -7.79
CA PHE A 237 16.47 24.09 -6.99
C PHE A 237 17.98 24.18 -7.17
N ALA A 238 18.69 23.05 -7.19
CA ALA A 238 20.13 23.01 -7.42
C ALA A 238 20.51 23.58 -8.79
N ARG A 239 19.76 23.25 -9.85
CA ARG A 239 19.95 23.81 -11.21
C ARG A 239 19.74 25.32 -11.24
N ARG A 240 18.65 25.82 -10.65
CA ARG A 240 18.36 27.26 -10.59
C ARG A 240 19.46 28.05 -9.89
N ARG A 241 19.98 27.54 -8.76
CA ARG A 241 21.09 28.18 -8.03
C ARG A 241 22.38 28.28 -8.85
N ARG A 242 22.70 27.26 -9.67
CA ARG A 242 23.89 27.30 -10.54
C ARG A 242 23.75 28.34 -11.64
N PHE A 243 22.57 28.43 -12.27
CA PHE A 243 22.30 29.42 -13.31
C PHE A 243 22.45 30.85 -12.78
N THR A 244 21.83 31.16 -11.63
CA THR A 244 21.96 32.49 -11.01
C THR A 244 23.39 32.83 -10.59
N ALA A 245 24.19 31.84 -10.19
CA ALA A 245 25.58 32.06 -9.81
C ALA A 245 26.47 32.38 -11.03
N GLN A 246 26.18 31.76 -12.19
CA GLN A 246 26.90 32.03 -13.45
C GLN A 246 26.58 33.42 -14.00
N ASP A 247 25.32 33.85 -13.95
CA ASP A 247 24.91 35.19 -14.39
C ASP A 247 25.56 36.32 -13.56
N VAL A 248 25.86 36.09 -12.28
CA VAL A 248 26.51 37.09 -11.42
C VAL A 248 28.01 37.20 -11.69
N THR A 249 28.65 36.11 -12.13
CA THR A 249 30.10 36.12 -12.43
C THR A 249 30.47 36.71 -13.79
N ASP A 250 29.50 36.87 -14.70
CA ASP A 250 29.73 37.36 -16.07
C ASP A 250 29.48 38.88 -16.23
N VAL A 251 29.19 39.59 -15.14
CA VAL A 251 28.87 41.04 -15.11
C VAL A 251 29.92 41.86 -14.33
N GLY A 252 31.12 41.31 -14.08
CA GLY A 252 32.25 41.99 -13.42
C GLY A 252 33.48 42.07 -14.31
#